data_AF-A0A1G9EA86-F1
#
_entry.id   AF-A0A1G9EA86-F1
#
_cell.length_a   1.000
_cell.length_b   1.000
_cell.length_c   1.000
_cell.angle_alpha   90.00
_cell.angle_beta   90.00
_cell.angle_gamma   90.00
#
_symmetry.space_group_name_H-M   'P 1'
#
loop_
_entity.id
_entity.type
_entity.pdbx_description
1 polymer ?
#
loop_
_entity_poly.entity_id
_entity_poly.type
_entity_poly.pdbx_seq_one_letter_code
_entity_poly.pdbx_strand_id
1 'polypeptide(L)'
;MEDNVFNKLERLKDNSTQINTSLLYEEELLKEISLDRNITSLFKEKLEMIERFNNEVRVARREIHKNILNIKRQYIEETSVELGVLYGVKEKKSLFKILQIFKTIAEEYKVNIICFRLSDIDIENHLVKGIFISSKDIKDTISKIPPLIYNMGYYTKSSNIKKMKQLRRGKNINVINPINRFNQYIIFDIISALYKETSVLLPYTMFSQPNLYNYLEKYNSIYLFPEKMIDRRKTIIIQKKQHGYSVVIGANKKIFIAKNLYEYVLKVIQNKKYFIMKAPKAIKIKNTPLETRVYVQKNKNGNWEVTEMLAKCQWFYEDSIYQDVSYQLDEVLSMLIPQKSKEVENNLKEDALNISSYLEFYLNNIGSCILDFIITEEGHNHLIYFGGWEDKDFMLKLENKSSWGRYFKNAIDYLIHLRNSKVIYDGE
;
A
#
# COMPACT_ATOMS: atom_id res chain seq x y z
N MET A 1 -6.19 22.97 10.87
CA MET A 1 -4.88 23.05 10.18
C MET A 1 -4.15 24.21 10.81
N GLU A 2 -3.44 23.94 11.91
CA GLU A 2 -2.54 24.93 12.47
C GLU A 2 -1.39 25.13 11.51
N ASP A 3 -0.97 26.38 11.35
CA ASP A 3 0.17 26.73 10.54
C ASP A 3 1.44 26.22 11.24
N ASN A 4 1.86 25.01 10.87
CA ASN A 4 3.03 24.34 11.42
C ASN A 4 4.27 25.26 11.28
N VAL A 5 5.16 25.21 12.27
CA VAL A 5 6.45 25.93 12.31
C VAL A 5 7.18 25.98 10.96
N PHE A 6 7.21 24.88 10.21
CA PHE A 6 7.82 24.82 8.88
C PHE A 6 7.19 25.80 7.88
N ASN A 7 5.87 25.89 7.81
CA ASN A 7 5.20 26.83 6.91
C ASN A 7 5.50 28.28 7.29
N LYS A 8 5.59 28.56 8.60
CA LYS A 8 6.00 29.88 9.10
C LYS A 8 7.44 30.19 8.69
N LEU A 9 8.34 29.21 8.78
CA LEU A 9 9.73 29.33 8.32
C LEU A 9 9.82 29.53 6.79
N GLU A 10 8.98 28.86 5.99
CA GLU A 10 8.92 29.10 4.54
C GLU A 10 8.44 30.52 4.23
N ARG A 11 7.38 31.00 4.88
CA ARG A 11 6.93 32.38 4.70
C ARG A 11 8.01 33.39 5.09
N LEU A 12 8.74 33.14 6.18
CA LEU A 12 9.87 33.98 6.58
C LEU A 12 10.99 33.98 5.54
N LYS A 13 11.31 32.82 4.96
CA LYS A 13 12.28 32.67 3.88
C LYS A 13 11.83 33.43 2.62
N ASP A 14 10.58 33.26 2.20
CA ASP A 14 10.03 33.89 1.00
C ASP A 14 9.99 35.41 1.16
N ASN A 15 9.51 35.91 2.30
CA ASN A 15 9.55 37.33 2.64
C ASN A 15 10.99 37.87 2.66
N SER A 16 11.95 37.09 3.16
CA SER A 16 13.36 37.48 3.16
C SER A 16 13.94 37.56 1.75
N THR A 17 13.54 36.65 0.87
CA THR A 17 13.94 36.66 -0.55
C THR A 17 13.36 37.87 -1.28
N GLN A 18 12.09 38.19 -1.05
CA GLN A 18 11.43 39.35 -1.66
C GLN A 18 12.10 40.66 -1.22
N ILE A 19 12.35 40.84 0.08
CA ILE A 19 13.02 42.05 0.58
C ILE A 19 14.42 42.18 -0.02
N ASN A 20 15.21 41.10 -0.07
CA ASN A 20 16.54 41.16 -0.67
C ASN A 20 16.50 41.51 -2.18
N THR A 21 15.44 41.11 -2.88
CA THR A 21 15.22 41.47 -4.29
C THR A 21 14.89 42.96 -4.42
N SER A 22 14.03 43.50 -3.55
CA SER A 22 13.71 44.93 -3.52
C SER A 22 14.93 45.81 -3.22
N LEU A 23 15.77 45.42 -2.24
CA LEU A 23 16.99 46.17 -1.90
C LEU A 23 18.01 46.19 -3.05
N LEU A 24 18.10 45.11 -3.85
CA LEU A 24 18.94 45.06 -5.05
C LEU A 24 18.44 46.02 -6.13
N TYR A 25 17.12 46.06 -6.35
CA TYR A 25 16.51 47.00 -7.29
C TYR A 25 16.71 48.47 -6.85
N GLU A 26 16.59 48.76 -5.55
CA GLU A 26 16.91 50.08 -5.01
C GLU A 26 18.38 50.46 -5.22
N GLU A 27 19.32 49.51 -5.07
CA GLU A 27 20.74 49.74 -5.34
C GLU A 27 20.99 50.08 -6.81
N GLU A 28 20.30 49.42 -7.75
CA GLU A 28 20.38 49.74 -9.18
C GLU A 28 19.87 51.14 -9.48
N LEU A 29 18.69 51.52 -8.94
CA LEU A 29 18.14 52.86 -9.11
C LEU A 29 19.04 53.95 -8.53
N LEU A 30 19.63 53.72 -7.34
CA LEU A 30 20.55 54.69 -6.73
C LEU A 30 21.80 54.91 -7.58
N LYS A 31 22.32 53.85 -8.23
CA LYS A 31 23.44 53.95 -9.18
C LYS A 31 23.06 54.69 -10.45
N GLU A 32 21.86 54.47 -10.97
CA GLU A 32 21.36 55.20 -12.13
C GLU A 32 21.25 56.70 -11.83
N ILE A 33 20.68 57.05 -10.67
CA ILE A 33 20.53 58.45 -10.23
C ILE A 33 21.91 59.09 -10.04
N SER A 34 22.86 58.42 -9.38
CA SER A 34 24.17 59.02 -9.08
C SER A 34 25.02 59.34 -10.32
N LEU A 35 24.72 58.70 -11.46
CA LEU A 35 25.36 58.95 -12.76
C LEU A 35 24.79 60.16 -13.51
N ASP A 36 23.65 60.74 -13.08
CA ASP A 36 23.07 61.92 -13.72
C ASP A 36 23.97 63.15 -13.50
N ARG A 37 24.35 63.80 -14.62
CA ARG A 37 25.24 64.95 -14.66
C ARG A 37 24.61 66.24 -14.10
N ASN A 38 23.29 66.28 -13.94
CA ASN A 38 22.55 67.45 -13.46
C ASN A 38 22.44 67.53 -11.93
N ILE A 39 22.98 66.56 -11.20
CA ILE A 39 22.86 66.46 -9.75
C ILE A 39 24.00 67.21 -9.06
N THR A 40 23.66 68.03 -8.05
CA THR A 40 24.62 68.81 -7.27
C THR A 40 25.48 67.92 -6.35
N SER A 41 26.67 68.40 -5.96
CA SER A 41 27.57 67.67 -5.05
C SER A 41 26.91 67.32 -3.71
N LEU A 42 26.16 68.25 -3.12
CA LEU A 42 25.42 68.04 -1.87
C LEU A 42 24.37 66.92 -1.99
N PHE A 43 23.75 66.77 -3.16
CA PHE A 43 22.77 65.72 -3.40
C PHE A 43 23.45 64.36 -3.62
N LYS A 44 24.64 64.34 -4.24
CA LYS A 44 25.48 63.13 -4.35
C LYS A 44 25.89 62.59 -2.98
N GLU A 45 26.34 63.45 -2.05
CA GLU A 45 26.66 63.02 -0.68
C GLU A 45 25.47 62.38 0.04
N LYS A 46 24.26 62.93 -0.14
CA LYS A 46 23.04 62.33 0.42
C LYS A 46 22.70 60.98 -0.21
N LEU A 47 22.89 60.84 -1.53
CA LEU A 47 22.69 59.56 -2.23
C LEU A 47 23.69 58.51 -1.77
N GLU A 48 24.96 58.86 -1.60
CA GLU A 48 25.99 57.97 -1.06
C GLU A 48 25.65 57.49 0.36
N MET A 49 25.10 58.38 1.20
CA MET A 49 24.62 58.01 2.53
C MET A 49 23.45 57.00 2.46
N ILE A 50 22.50 57.20 1.54
CA ILE A 50 21.38 56.28 1.33
C ILE A 50 21.88 54.93 0.80
N GLU A 51 22.81 54.92 -0.17
CA GLU A 51 23.41 53.71 -0.72
C GLU A 51 24.15 52.91 0.37
N ARG A 52 24.90 53.60 1.24
CA ARG A 52 25.55 52.97 2.39
C ARG A 52 24.54 52.32 3.33
N PHE A 53 23.47 53.03 3.69
CA PHE A 53 22.42 52.49 4.57
C PHE A 53 21.70 51.31 3.92
N ASN A 54 21.36 51.39 2.63
CA ASN A 54 20.76 50.29 1.88
C ASN A 54 21.66 49.05 1.89
N ASN A 55 22.97 49.24 1.71
CA ASN A 55 23.96 48.16 1.80
C ASN A 55 24.03 47.53 3.20
N GLU A 56 24.01 48.33 4.28
CA GLU A 56 23.98 47.83 5.66
C GLU A 56 22.72 46.97 5.93
N VAL A 57 21.55 47.46 5.52
CA VAL A 57 20.28 46.71 5.61
C VAL A 57 20.34 45.42 4.81
N ARG A 58 20.93 45.45 3.61
CA ARG A 58 21.09 44.26 2.77
C ARG A 58 22.00 43.21 3.41
N VAL A 59 23.12 43.62 4.00
CA VAL A 59 24.01 42.70 4.72
C VAL A 59 23.28 42.05 5.89
N ALA A 60 22.59 42.85 6.72
CA ALA A 60 21.79 42.33 7.83
C ALA A 60 20.68 41.38 7.33
N ARG A 61 20.02 41.70 6.21
CA ARG A 61 18.96 40.85 5.64
C ARG A 61 19.49 39.52 5.12
N ARG A 62 20.67 39.50 4.50
CA ARG A 62 21.34 38.26 4.07
C ARG A 62 21.67 37.37 5.26
N GLU A 63 22.11 37.96 6.37
CA GLU A 63 22.38 37.22 7.61
C GLU A 63 21.09 36.63 8.20
N ILE A 64 20.01 37.40 8.26
CA ILE A 64 18.68 36.92 8.66
C ILE A 64 18.23 35.75 7.76
N HIS A 65 18.38 35.90 6.44
CA HIS A 65 18.04 34.83 5.48
C HIS A 65 18.83 33.54 5.76
N LYS A 66 20.14 33.66 5.94
CA LYS A 66 21.01 32.53 6.29
C LYS A 66 20.58 31.86 7.59
N ASN A 67 20.23 32.64 8.60
CA ASN A 67 19.76 32.11 9.89
C ASN A 67 18.41 31.40 9.76
N ILE A 68 17.47 31.94 8.98
CA ILE A 68 16.19 31.27 8.69
C ILE A 68 16.43 29.91 8.01
N LEU A 69 17.33 29.86 7.02
CA LEU A 69 17.70 28.60 6.35
C LEU A 69 18.34 27.60 7.32
N ASN A 70 19.22 28.06 8.22
CA ASN A 70 19.84 27.22 9.25
C ASN A 70 18.80 26.66 10.23
N ILE A 71 17.90 27.50 10.74
CA ILE A 71 16.82 27.08 11.65
C ILE A 71 15.92 26.06 10.96
N LYS A 72 15.56 26.30 9.69
CA LYS A 72 14.77 25.35 8.90
C LYS A 72 15.48 24.01 8.74
N ARG A 73 16.79 24.03 8.46
CA ARG A 73 17.60 22.82 8.36
C ARG A 73 17.65 22.06 9.69
N GLN A 74 17.91 22.75 10.79
CA GLN A 74 17.92 22.17 12.14
C GLN A 74 16.55 21.55 12.48
N TYR A 75 15.45 22.25 12.19
CA TYR A 75 14.10 21.73 12.40
C TYR A 75 13.86 20.42 11.64
N ILE A 76 14.31 20.32 10.38
CA ILE A 76 14.21 19.08 9.58
C ILE A 76 15.12 17.96 10.16
N GLU A 77 16.29 18.31 10.69
CA GLU A 77 17.23 17.35 11.29
C GLU A 77 16.73 16.82 12.65
N GLU A 78 16.17 17.69 13.49
CA GLU A 78 15.54 17.33 14.77
C GLU A 78 14.27 16.50 14.59
N THR A 79 13.59 16.67 13.46
CA THR A 79 12.41 15.88 13.08
C THR A 79 12.77 14.68 12.20
N SER A 80 14.04 14.28 12.16
CA SER A 80 14.47 13.10 11.42
C SER A 80 13.77 11.84 11.92
N VAL A 81 13.40 10.99 10.96
CA VAL A 81 12.54 9.82 11.15
C VAL A 81 13.21 8.61 10.53
N GLU A 82 13.29 7.52 11.29
CA GLU A 82 13.89 6.29 10.82
C GLU A 82 12.91 5.48 9.97
N LEU A 83 11.62 5.55 10.33
CA LEU A 83 10.57 4.68 9.77
C LEU A 83 9.44 5.50 9.15
N GLY A 84 8.98 5.07 7.98
CA GLY A 84 7.85 5.64 7.26
C GLY A 84 6.71 4.66 7.11
N VAL A 85 5.49 5.16 7.20
CA VAL A 85 4.28 4.39 6.89
C VAL A 85 3.46 5.15 5.86
N LEU A 86 3.30 4.53 4.69
CA LEU A 86 2.41 5.00 3.64
C LEU A 86 1.02 4.44 3.87
N TYR A 87 0.08 5.26 4.33
CA TYR A 87 -1.29 4.81 4.60
C TYR A 87 -2.27 5.17 3.47
N GLY A 88 -3.22 4.25 3.19
CA GLY A 88 -4.32 4.43 2.24
C GLY A 88 -5.67 4.77 2.89
N VAL A 89 -5.72 4.78 4.22
CA VAL A 89 -6.93 4.92 5.03
C VAL A 89 -7.66 6.23 4.73
N LYS A 90 -8.96 6.12 4.48
CA LYS A 90 -9.85 7.27 4.23
C LYS A 90 -10.60 7.71 5.48
N GLU A 91 -10.89 6.78 6.39
CA GLU A 91 -11.65 7.06 7.61
C GLU A 91 -10.76 7.60 8.74
N LYS A 92 -11.14 8.76 9.32
CA LYS A 92 -10.37 9.38 10.42
C LYS A 92 -10.29 8.50 11.68
N LYS A 93 -11.39 7.80 12.02
CA LYS A 93 -11.44 6.90 13.20
C LYS A 93 -10.43 5.76 13.07
N SER A 94 -10.33 5.20 11.87
CA SER A 94 -9.37 4.15 11.55
C SER A 94 -7.93 4.61 11.71
N LEU A 95 -7.62 5.78 11.14
CA LEU A 95 -6.30 6.39 11.27
C LEU A 95 -5.93 6.60 12.74
N PHE A 96 -6.84 7.13 13.56
CA PHE A 96 -6.57 7.35 14.99
C PHE A 96 -6.13 6.06 15.72
N LYS A 97 -6.81 4.93 15.50
CA LYS A 97 -6.44 3.64 16.11
C LYS A 97 -5.06 3.17 15.67
N ILE A 98 -4.76 3.27 14.38
CA ILE A 98 -3.45 2.90 13.81
C ILE A 98 -2.35 3.76 14.44
N LEU A 99 -2.57 5.07 14.58
CA LEU A 99 -1.62 5.98 15.23
C LEU A 99 -1.35 5.60 16.69
N GLN A 100 -2.35 5.14 17.45
CA GLN A 100 -2.15 4.67 18.82
C GLN A 100 -1.26 3.42 18.87
N ILE A 101 -1.49 2.45 17.98
CA ILE A 101 -0.64 1.25 17.88
C ILE A 101 0.80 1.66 17.59
N PHE A 102 1.02 2.56 16.63
CA PHE A 102 2.37 3.02 16.29
C PHE A 102 3.02 3.84 17.39
N LYS A 103 2.25 4.57 18.20
CA LYS A 103 2.78 5.27 19.37
C LYS A 103 3.33 4.28 20.41
N THR A 104 2.58 3.24 20.73
CA THR A 104 3.06 2.18 21.64
C THR A 104 4.37 1.54 21.14
N ILE A 105 4.47 1.31 19.83
CA ILE A 105 5.69 0.75 19.22
C ILE A 105 6.84 1.78 19.23
N ALA A 106 6.56 3.05 18.95
CA ALA A 106 7.56 4.13 19.03
C ALA A 106 8.13 4.27 20.45
N GLU A 107 7.30 4.10 21.48
CA GLU A 107 7.70 4.06 22.89
C GLU A 107 8.56 2.82 23.21
N GLU A 108 8.12 1.63 22.80
CA GLU A 108 8.81 0.35 23.03
C GLU A 108 10.22 0.34 22.42
N TYR A 109 10.34 0.75 21.15
CA TYR A 109 11.61 0.67 20.40
C TYR A 109 12.41 1.97 20.38
N LYS A 110 11.89 3.05 20.99
CA LYS A 110 12.50 4.40 20.97
C LYS A 110 12.85 4.84 19.55
N VAL A 111 11.86 4.78 18.66
CA VAL A 111 11.99 5.14 17.23
C VAL A 111 11.02 6.27 16.87
N ASN A 112 11.40 7.08 15.88
CA ASN A 112 10.51 8.07 15.31
C ASN A 112 9.88 7.52 14.02
N ILE A 113 8.55 7.60 13.96
CA ILE A 113 7.76 7.13 12.82
C ILE A 113 7.08 8.33 12.18
N ILE A 114 7.04 8.38 10.84
CA ILE A 114 6.17 9.31 10.12
C ILE A 114 5.14 8.56 9.29
N CYS A 115 3.87 8.89 9.50
CA CYS A 115 2.76 8.40 8.69
C CYS A 115 2.37 9.45 7.65
N PHE A 116 2.36 9.09 6.37
CA PHE A 116 2.08 10.03 5.29
C PHE A 116 1.34 9.36 4.13
N ARG A 117 0.73 10.17 3.26
CA ARG A 117 0.16 9.69 2.00
C ARG A 117 1.17 9.88 0.88
N LEU A 118 1.05 9.10 -0.20
CA LEU A 118 1.92 9.25 -1.37
C LEU A 118 1.83 10.66 -1.99
N SER A 119 0.69 11.36 -1.86
CA SER A 119 0.53 12.74 -2.31
C SER A 119 1.42 13.73 -1.55
N ASP A 120 1.76 13.43 -0.29
CA ASP A 120 2.42 14.35 0.63
C ASP A 120 3.96 14.26 0.57
N ILE A 121 4.49 13.40 -0.32
CA ILE A 121 5.92 13.29 -0.61
C ILE A 121 6.31 14.33 -1.66
N ASP A 122 7.33 15.12 -1.35
CA ASP A 122 8.05 15.95 -2.30
C ASP A 122 9.36 15.24 -2.66
N ILE A 123 9.36 14.58 -3.82
CA ILE A 123 10.51 13.78 -4.28
C ILE A 123 11.66 14.69 -4.70
N GLU A 124 11.37 15.89 -5.23
CA GLU A 124 12.39 16.81 -5.73
C GLU A 124 13.19 17.41 -4.58
N ASN A 125 12.50 17.82 -3.51
CA ASN A 125 13.13 18.38 -2.32
C ASN A 125 13.55 17.31 -1.29
N HIS A 126 13.28 16.03 -1.55
CA HIS A 126 13.49 14.92 -0.61
C HIS A 126 12.80 15.10 0.75
N LEU A 127 11.61 15.72 0.74
CA LEU A 127 10.81 16.00 1.92
C LEU A 127 9.49 15.22 1.91
N VAL A 128 8.92 15.05 3.10
CA VAL A 128 7.60 14.46 3.27
C VAL A 128 6.87 15.19 4.38
N LYS A 129 5.60 15.51 4.11
CA LYS A 129 4.66 15.99 5.11
C LYS A 129 3.87 14.82 5.66
N GLY A 130 3.74 14.73 6.98
CA GLY A 130 3.03 13.63 7.62
C GLY A 130 2.80 13.82 9.10
N ILE A 131 2.24 12.79 9.72
CA ILE A 131 2.02 12.71 11.16
C ILE A 131 3.25 12.05 11.77
N PHE A 132 4.03 12.82 12.50
CA PHE A 132 5.15 12.36 13.31
C PHE A 132 4.64 11.70 14.58
N ILE A 133 5.27 10.58 14.93
CA ILE A 133 4.96 9.78 16.11
C ILE A 133 6.29 9.50 16.80
N SER A 134 6.42 9.95 18.03
CA SER A 134 7.54 9.63 18.91
C SER A 134 7.03 8.98 20.20
N SER A 135 7.97 8.67 21.11
CA SER A 135 7.63 8.24 22.46
C SER A 135 6.91 9.30 23.30
N LYS A 136 6.95 10.58 22.90
CA LYS A 136 6.38 11.70 23.66
C LYS A 136 5.07 12.20 23.05
N ASP A 137 5.06 12.40 21.74
CA ASP A 137 4.03 13.17 21.06
C ASP A 137 3.65 12.60 19.68
N ILE A 138 2.42 12.93 19.26
CA ILE A 138 1.91 12.75 17.90
C ILE A 138 1.59 14.15 17.37
N LYS A 139 2.20 14.54 16.25
CA LYS A 139 1.99 15.88 15.65
C LYS A 139 2.19 15.90 14.15
N ASP A 140 1.58 16.84 13.46
CA ASP A 140 1.88 17.10 12.06
C ASP A 140 3.29 17.68 11.93
N THR A 141 4.11 17.15 11.02
CA THR A 141 5.47 17.65 10.73
C THR A 141 5.80 17.57 9.24
N ILE A 142 6.94 18.18 8.89
CA ILE A 142 7.68 17.93 7.67
C ILE A 142 9.04 17.36 8.06
N SER A 143 9.46 16.29 7.39
CA SER A 143 10.75 15.63 7.61
C SER A 143 11.38 15.22 6.27
N LYS A 144 12.62 14.74 6.32
CA LYS A 144 13.22 14.01 5.19
C LYS A 144 12.42 12.74 4.91
N ILE A 145 12.43 12.28 3.67
CA ILE A 145 11.82 11.00 3.33
C ILE A 145 12.54 9.88 4.12
N PRO A 146 11.83 9.07 4.92
CA PRO A 146 12.46 8.02 5.71
C PRO A 146 13.10 6.94 4.81
N PRO A 147 14.23 6.34 5.24
CA PRO A 147 14.94 5.33 4.47
C PRO A 147 14.20 3.98 4.40
N LEU A 148 13.31 3.70 5.34
CA LEU A 148 12.52 2.46 5.40
C LEU A 148 11.04 2.82 5.44
N ILE A 149 10.28 2.42 4.43
CA ILE A 149 8.86 2.77 4.30
C ILE A 149 8.03 1.50 4.15
N TYR A 150 7.04 1.30 5.01
CA TYR A 150 6.04 0.25 4.79
C TYR A 150 4.83 0.83 4.06
N ASN A 151 4.52 0.30 2.88
CA ASN A 151 3.36 0.72 2.11
C ASN A 151 2.12 -0.11 2.43
N MET A 152 1.19 0.51 3.15
CA MET A 152 -0.13 0.00 3.49
C MET A 152 -1.21 0.45 2.49
N GLY A 153 -0.86 1.33 1.54
CA GLY A 153 -1.81 1.92 0.60
C GLY A 153 -1.92 1.18 -0.74
N TYR A 154 -3.03 1.43 -1.42
CA TYR A 154 -3.31 0.93 -2.75
C TYR A 154 -3.34 2.03 -3.81
N TYR A 155 -2.48 1.89 -4.83
CA TYR A 155 -2.32 2.89 -5.86
C TYR A 155 -2.61 2.35 -7.25
N THR A 156 -3.72 2.78 -7.86
CA THR A 156 -4.11 2.39 -9.23
C THR A 156 -3.98 3.50 -10.26
N LYS A 157 -3.94 4.77 -9.83
CA LYS A 157 -3.77 5.91 -10.74
C LYS A 157 -2.35 5.88 -11.33
N SER A 158 -2.24 6.14 -12.63
CA SER A 158 -0.96 6.17 -13.35
C SER A 158 0.03 7.17 -12.74
N SER A 159 -0.46 8.33 -12.28
CA SER A 159 0.35 9.32 -11.56
C SER A 159 0.94 8.77 -10.27
N ASN A 160 0.13 8.10 -9.45
CA ASN A 160 0.59 7.45 -8.21
C ASN A 160 1.59 6.32 -8.50
N ILE A 161 1.35 5.51 -9.54
CA ILE A 161 2.28 4.46 -9.96
C ILE A 161 3.63 5.07 -10.38
N LYS A 162 3.62 6.17 -11.15
CA LYS A 162 4.84 6.89 -11.53
C LYS A 162 5.57 7.45 -10.31
N LYS A 163 4.83 8.08 -9.38
CA LYS A 163 5.38 8.64 -8.13
C LYS A 163 6.00 7.56 -7.24
N MET A 164 5.35 6.41 -7.07
CA MET A 164 5.89 5.26 -6.34
C MET A 164 7.17 4.71 -7.01
N LYS A 165 7.21 4.65 -8.36
CA LYS A 165 8.43 4.25 -9.08
C LYS A 165 9.58 5.25 -8.86
N GLN A 166 9.30 6.55 -8.84
CA GLN A 166 10.30 7.58 -8.55
C GLN A 166 10.81 7.48 -7.11
N LEU A 167 9.91 7.33 -6.13
CA LEU A 167 10.26 7.14 -4.72
C LEU A 167 11.24 5.98 -4.53
N ARG A 168 10.95 4.83 -5.16
CA ARG A 168 11.79 3.62 -5.08
C ARG A 168 13.15 3.74 -5.77
N ARG A 169 13.36 4.76 -6.61
CA ARG A 169 14.67 5.05 -7.22
C ARG A 169 15.54 5.92 -6.34
N GLY A 170 14.99 6.49 -5.26
CA GLY A 170 15.77 7.30 -4.33
C GLY A 170 16.85 6.47 -3.65
N LYS A 171 18.06 7.03 -3.57
CA LYS A 171 19.20 6.38 -2.90
C LYS A 171 18.84 6.13 -1.44
N ASN A 172 19.13 4.92 -0.95
CA ASN A 172 18.88 4.48 0.43
C ASN A 172 17.40 4.43 0.86
N ILE A 173 16.45 4.49 -0.09
CA ILE A 173 15.02 4.31 0.21
C ILE A 173 14.61 2.87 -0.10
N ASN A 174 14.15 2.15 0.92
CA ASN A 174 13.53 0.85 0.76
C ASN A 174 12.03 0.94 1.09
N VAL A 175 11.19 0.69 0.08
CA VAL A 175 9.74 0.60 0.26
C VAL A 175 9.34 -0.87 0.30
N ILE A 176 8.83 -1.30 1.45
CA ILE A 176 8.20 -2.61 1.66
C ILE A 176 6.76 -2.55 1.14
N ASN A 177 6.33 -3.63 0.47
CA ASN A 177 5.05 -3.73 -0.22
C ASN A 177 4.81 -2.59 -1.24
N PRO A 178 5.78 -2.29 -2.13
CA PRO A 178 5.62 -1.18 -3.09
C PRO A 178 4.43 -1.38 -4.04
N ILE A 179 3.98 -2.62 -4.20
CA ILE A 179 2.82 -3.03 -4.97
C ILE A 179 1.94 -3.90 -4.07
N ASN A 180 0.68 -3.50 -3.89
CA ASN A 180 -0.31 -4.28 -3.12
C ASN A 180 -1.40 -4.92 -4.01
N ARG A 181 -1.44 -4.58 -5.31
CA ARG A 181 -2.33 -5.20 -6.31
C ARG A 181 -1.54 -5.85 -7.42
N PHE A 182 -1.82 -7.11 -7.68
CA PHE A 182 -1.16 -7.90 -8.70
C PHE A 182 -2.12 -8.31 -9.82
N ASN A 183 -1.57 -8.54 -11.01
CA ASN A 183 -2.27 -9.27 -12.05
C ASN A 183 -2.27 -10.75 -11.66
N GLN A 184 -3.44 -11.32 -11.41
CA GLN A 184 -3.56 -12.67 -10.87
C GLN A 184 -3.07 -13.73 -11.84
N TYR A 185 -3.28 -13.54 -13.14
CA TYR A 185 -2.79 -14.46 -14.16
C TYR A 185 -1.26 -14.56 -14.14
N ILE A 186 -0.58 -13.40 -14.07
CA ILE A 186 0.89 -13.37 -13.97
C ILE A 186 1.38 -14.03 -12.68
N ILE A 187 0.70 -13.80 -11.56
CA ILE A 187 1.08 -14.45 -10.29
C ILE A 187 0.91 -15.97 -10.40
N PHE A 188 -0.19 -16.45 -10.97
CA PHE A 188 -0.40 -17.88 -11.15
C PHE A 188 0.59 -18.50 -12.14
N ASP A 189 0.97 -17.79 -13.21
CA ASP A 189 2.03 -18.23 -14.12
C ASP A 189 3.36 -18.39 -13.36
N ILE A 190 3.74 -17.42 -12.53
CA ILE A 190 4.96 -17.48 -11.70
C ILE A 190 4.90 -18.67 -10.73
N ILE A 191 3.79 -18.86 -10.01
CA ILE A 191 3.60 -19.96 -9.06
C ILE A 191 3.58 -21.31 -9.79
N SER A 192 3.03 -21.39 -11.00
CA SER A 192 2.97 -22.65 -11.76
C SER A 192 4.36 -23.20 -12.12
N ALA A 193 5.38 -22.34 -12.19
CA ALA A 193 6.76 -22.75 -12.40
C ALA A 193 7.41 -23.37 -11.15
N LEU A 194 6.89 -23.04 -9.96
CA LEU A 194 7.38 -23.47 -8.65
C LEU A 194 7.08 -24.94 -8.35
N TYR A 195 5.88 -25.38 -8.73
CA TYR A 195 5.17 -26.45 -8.05
C TYR A 195 4.70 -27.52 -9.03
N LYS A 196 5.63 -28.30 -9.60
CA LYS A 196 5.28 -29.46 -10.44
C LYS A 196 4.68 -30.63 -9.64
N GLU A 197 4.81 -30.65 -8.32
CA GLU A 197 4.43 -31.82 -7.49
C GLU A 197 3.34 -31.58 -6.43
N THR A 198 2.90 -30.34 -6.16
CA THR A 198 1.70 -30.09 -5.32
C THR A 198 0.64 -29.30 -6.08
N SER A 199 -0.60 -29.78 -6.02
CA SER A 199 -1.75 -29.33 -6.83
C SER A 199 -2.39 -28.02 -6.35
N VAL A 200 -1.62 -27.05 -5.83
CA VAL A 200 -2.18 -25.85 -5.20
C VAL A 200 -2.88 -24.93 -6.21
N LEU A 201 -2.46 -24.97 -7.48
CA LEU A 201 -3.15 -24.28 -8.58
C LEU A 201 -4.10 -25.24 -9.31
N LEU A 202 -5.34 -24.79 -9.44
CA LEU A 202 -6.31 -25.45 -10.30
C LEU A 202 -6.01 -25.14 -11.77
N PRO A 203 -6.32 -26.03 -12.72
CA PRO A 203 -6.15 -25.75 -14.14
C PRO A 203 -6.81 -24.42 -14.55
N TYR A 204 -6.04 -23.56 -15.23
CA TYR A 204 -6.48 -22.23 -15.63
C TYR A 204 -5.97 -21.86 -17.03
N THR A 205 -6.65 -20.93 -17.70
CA THR A 205 -6.28 -20.44 -19.05
C THR A 205 -6.88 -19.07 -19.31
N MET A 206 -6.32 -18.31 -20.26
CA MET A 206 -6.90 -17.04 -20.68
C MET A 206 -8.30 -17.21 -21.28
N PHE A 207 -9.21 -16.27 -20.98
CA PHE A 207 -10.57 -16.30 -21.52
C PHE A 207 -10.57 -16.02 -23.03
N SER A 208 -11.11 -16.97 -23.78
CA SER A 208 -11.39 -16.87 -25.21
C SER A 208 -12.60 -17.75 -25.53
N GLN A 209 -13.23 -17.57 -26.71
CA GLN A 209 -14.34 -18.42 -27.10
C GLN A 209 -13.93 -19.91 -27.14
N PRO A 210 -12.82 -20.31 -27.79
CA PRO A 210 -12.41 -21.70 -27.80
C PRO A 210 -12.13 -22.25 -26.40
N ASN A 211 -11.41 -21.49 -25.56
CA ASN A 211 -11.06 -21.92 -24.22
C ASN A 211 -12.29 -22.08 -23.31
N LEU A 212 -13.30 -21.21 -23.45
CA LEU A 212 -14.55 -21.31 -22.71
C LEU A 212 -15.22 -22.66 -22.94
N TYR A 213 -15.41 -23.04 -24.20
CA TYR A 213 -16.10 -24.28 -24.54
C TYR A 213 -15.25 -25.52 -24.24
N ASN A 214 -13.93 -25.49 -24.50
CA ASN A 214 -13.01 -26.57 -24.13
C ASN A 214 -13.05 -26.85 -22.61
N TYR A 215 -12.99 -25.80 -21.79
CA TYR A 215 -13.07 -25.97 -20.33
C TYR A 215 -14.44 -26.47 -19.85
N LEU A 216 -15.54 -26.05 -20.48
CA LEU A 216 -16.89 -26.53 -20.15
C LEU A 216 -17.19 -27.95 -20.65
N GLU A 217 -16.42 -28.43 -21.62
CA GLU A 217 -16.43 -29.83 -22.03
C GLU A 217 -15.71 -30.70 -20.99
N LYS A 218 -14.53 -30.26 -20.54
CA LYS A 218 -13.70 -30.98 -19.57
C LYS A 218 -14.21 -30.91 -18.13
N TYR A 219 -14.84 -29.81 -17.75
CA TYR A 219 -15.24 -29.53 -16.37
C TYR A 219 -16.71 -29.13 -16.28
N ASN A 220 -17.42 -29.68 -15.28
CA ASN A 220 -18.83 -29.37 -15.05
C ASN A 220 -19.08 -27.91 -14.61
N SER A 221 -18.10 -27.31 -13.94
CA SER A 221 -18.17 -25.96 -13.40
C SER A 221 -16.83 -25.25 -13.59
N ILE A 222 -16.87 -23.96 -13.90
CA ILE A 222 -15.70 -23.10 -14.04
C ILE A 222 -15.93 -21.74 -13.38
N TYR A 223 -14.83 -21.10 -12.99
CA TYR A 223 -14.78 -19.72 -12.56
C TYR A 223 -14.14 -18.86 -13.65
N LEU A 224 -14.67 -17.67 -13.84
CA LEU A 224 -14.10 -16.62 -14.65
C LEU A 224 -13.74 -15.46 -13.73
N PHE A 225 -12.45 -15.20 -13.63
CA PHE A 225 -11.88 -14.14 -12.80
C PHE A 225 -11.33 -13.01 -13.68
N PRO A 226 -11.51 -11.73 -13.30
CA PRO A 226 -10.81 -10.63 -13.96
C PRO A 226 -9.30 -10.72 -13.66
N GLU A 227 -8.44 -10.47 -14.65
CA GLU A 227 -6.97 -10.47 -14.45
C GLU A 227 -6.55 -9.52 -13.32
N LYS A 228 -7.19 -8.35 -13.28
CA LYS A 228 -7.05 -7.36 -12.23
C LYS A 228 -8.28 -7.49 -11.34
N MET A 229 -8.20 -8.31 -10.28
CA MET A 229 -9.24 -8.49 -9.27
C MET A 229 -9.40 -7.22 -8.39
N ILE A 230 -9.76 -6.11 -9.02
CA ILE A 230 -10.09 -4.82 -8.39
C ILE A 230 -11.52 -4.84 -7.82
N ASP A 231 -12.39 -5.68 -8.40
CA ASP A 231 -13.76 -5.92 -7.92
C ASP A 231 -14.10 -7.42 -8.01
N ARG A 232 -13.97 -8.16 -6.89
CA ARG A 232 -14.27 -9.61 -6.87
C ARG A 232 -15.72 -9.98 -7.12
N ARG A 233 -16.67 -9.05 -6.94
CA ARG A 233 -18.09 -9.26 -7.24
C ARG A 233 -18.34 -9.55 -8.72
N LYS A 234 -17.32 -9.32 -9.57
CA LYS A 234 -17.35 -9.59 -11.00
C LYS A 234 -16.82 -10.98 -11.36
N THR A 235 -16.56 -11.83 -10.38
CA THR A 235 -16.31 -13.25 -10.61
C THR A 235 -17.58 -13.88 -11.17
N ILE A 236 -17.43 -14.63 -12.26
CA ILE A 236 -18.54 -15.29 -12.94
C ILE A 236 -18.37 -16.79 -12.75
N ILE A 237 -19.41 -17.47 -12.29
CA ILE A 237 -19.44 -18.93 -12.19
C ILE A 237 -20.29 -19.45 -13.33
N ILE A 238 -19.76 -20.41 -14.10
CA ILE A 238 -20.49 -21.05 -15.18
C ILE A 238 -20.57 -22.54 -14.89
N GLN A 239 -21.78 -23.09 -14.89
CA GLN A 239 -22.06 -24.50 -14.63
C GLN A 239 -22.83 -25.12 -15.79
N LYS A 240 -22.39 -26.29 -16.24
CA LYS A 240 -23.14 -27.10 -17.20
C LYS A 240 -24.44 -27.59 -16.56
N LYS A 241 -25.51 -27.58 -17.34
CA LYS A 241 -26.84 -28.12 -17.00
C LYS A 241 -27.29 -29.05 -18.13
N GLN A 242 -28.35 -29.80 -17.88
CA GLN A 242 -28.90 -30.76 -18.87
C GLN A 242 -29.21 -30.08 -20.22
N HIS A 243 -29.71 -28.84 -20.19
CA HIS A 243 -30.09 -28.08 -21.39
C HIS A 243 -29.41 -26.69 -21.43
N GLY A 244 -28.09 -26.66 -21.36
CA GLY A 244 -27.28 -25.45 -21.51
C GLY A 244 -26.41 -25.13 -20.30
N TYR A 245 -26.35 -23.86 -19.91
CA TYR A 245 -25.43 -23.36 -18.90
C TYR A 245 -26.11 -22.41 -17.93
N SER A 246 -25.80 -22.56 -16.64
CA SER A 246 -26.14 -21.56 -15.62
C SER A 246 -24.95 -20.63 -15.43
N VAL A 247 -25.20 -19.33 -15.48
CA VAL A 247 -24.21 -18.27 -15.21
C VAL A 247 -24.64 -17.53 -13.95
N VAL A 248 -23.73 -17.45 -12.98
CA VAL A 248 -23.94 -16.78 -11.69
C VAL A 248 -22.93 -15.64 -11.55
N ILE A 249 -23.41 -14.46 -11.15
CA ILE A 249 -22.62 -13.24 -10.93
C ILE A 249 -23.14 -12.58 -9.66
N GLY A 250 -22.38 -12.66 -8.57
CA GLY A 250 -22.88 -12.29 -7.25
C GLY A 250 -24.17 -13.04 -6.91
N ALA A 251 -25.23 -12.32 -6.53
CA ALA A 251 -26.56 -12.90 -6.26
C ALA A 251 -27.39 -13.20 -7.53
N ASN A 252 -26.96 -12.73 -8.71
CA ASN A 252 -27.73 -12.87 -9.94
C ASN A 252 -27.42 -14.21 -10.62
N LYS A 253 -28.46 -14.97 -10.95
CA LYS A 253 -28.35 -16.23 -11.69
C LYS A 253 -29.18 -16.16 -12.97
N LYS A 254 -28.59 -16.58 -14.09
CA LYS A 254 -29.27 -16.71 -15.39
C LYS A 254 -28.96 -18.05 -16.04
N ILE A 255 -29.87 -18.55 -16.87
CA ILE A 255 -29.73 -19.80 -17.63
C ILE A 255 -29.67 -19.46 -19.11
N PHE A 256 -28.75 -20.08 -19.84
CA PHE A 256 -28.50 -19.83 -21.26
C PHE A 256 -28.42 -21.14 -22.03
N ILE A 257 -28.93 -21.14 -23.26
CA ILE A 257 -28.62 -22.16 -24.26
C ILE A 257 -27.21 -21.89 -24.81
N ALA A 258 -26.48 -22.95 -25.18
CA ALA A 258 -25.06 -22.91 -25.52
C ALA A 258 -24.65 -21.82 -26.53
N LYS A 259 -25.49 -21.58 -27.55
CA LYS A 259 -25.23 -20.62 -28.63
C LYS A 259 -25.06 -19.18 -28.14
N ASN A 260 -25.73 -18.80 -27.05
CA ASN A 260 -25.76 -17.41 -26.57
C ASN A 260 -24.83 -17.17 -25.37
N LEU A 261 -24.12 -18.20 -24.89
CA LEU A 261 -23.30 -18.10 -23.68
C LEU A 261 -22.13 -17.13 -23.86
N TYR A 262 -21.34 -17.30 -24.93
CA TYR A 262 -20.12 -16.52 -25.12
C TYR A 262 -20.42 -15.02 -25.30
N GLU A 263 -21.39 -14.68 -26.14
CA GLU A 263 -21.84 -13.29 -26.36
C GLU A 263 -22.35 -12.65 -25.06
N TYR A 264 -23.10 -13.40 -24.26
CA TYR A 264 -23.57 -12.93 -22.96
C TYR A 264 -22.38 -12.64 -22.02
N VAL A 265 -21.43 -13.57 -21.90
CA VAL A 265 -20.26 -13.40 -21.05
C VAL A 265 -19.42 -12.20 -21.51
N LEU A 266 -19.19 -12.05 -22.83
CA LEU A 266 -18.50 -10.89 -23.40
C LEU A 266 -19.17 -9.56 -23.02
N LYS A 267 -20.51 -9.50 -23.13
CA LYS A 267 -21.29 -8.32 -22.76
C LYS A 267 -21.15 -7.99 -21.27
N VAL A 268 -21.17 -9.01 -20.40
CA VAL A 268 -21.01 -8.85 -18.95
C VAL A 268 -19.62 -8.34 -18.59
N ILE A 269 -18.56 -8.92 -19.17
CA ILE A 269 -17.19 -8.54 -18.84
C ILE A 269 -16.76 -7.22 -19.49
N GLN A 270 -17.54 -6.70 -20.45
CA GLN A 270 -17.30 -5.44 -21.16
C GLN A 270 -15.89 -5.38 -21.80
N ASN A 271 -15.50 -6.46 -22.48
CA ASN A 271 -14.18 -6.63 -23.10
C ASN A 271 -12.97 -6.48 -22.16
N LYS A 272 -13.19 -6.57 -20.84
CA LYS A 272 -12.09 -6.64 -19.88
C LYS A 272 -11.44 -8.01 -19.96
N LYS A 273 -10.15 -8.07 -19.61
CA LYS A 273 -9.40 -9.31 -19.60
C LYS A 273 -9.78 -10.18 -18.40
N TYR A 274 -10.11 -11.42 -18.70
CA TYR A 274 -10.50 -12.45 -17.73
C TYR A 274 -9.69 -13.72 -18.02
N PHE A 275 -9.61 -14.59 -17.03
CA PHE A 275 -9.11 -15.96 -17.18
C PHE A 275 -10.12 -16.95 -16.61
N ILE A 276 -10.10 -18.16 -17.15
CA ILE A 276 -10.93 -19.29 -16.75
C ILE A 276 -10.12 -20.15 -15.80
N MET A 277 -10.75 -20.62 -14.73
CA MET A 277 -10.18 -21.59 -13.78
C MET A 277 -11.20 -22.71 -13.53
N LYS A 278 -10.73 -23.96 -13.37
CA LYS A 278 -11.57 -25.08 -12.95
C LYS A 278 -12.23 -24.76 -11.59
N ALA A 279 -13.53 -25.02 -11.46
CA ALA A 279 -14.18 -25.01 -10.15
C ALA A 279 -14.05 -26.39 -9.47
N PRO A 280 -13.42 -26.49 -8.28
CA PRO A 280 -13.31 -27.76 -7.58
C PRO A 280 -14.62 -28.11 -6.86
N LYS A 281 -14.74 -29.36 -6.39
CA LYS A 281 -15.77 -29.75 -5.42
C LYS A 281 -15.35 -29.24 -4.05
N ALA A 282 -15.85 -28.06 -3.68
CA ALA A 282 -15.51 -27.39 -2.44
C ALA A 282 -16.40 -27.83 -1.26
N ILE A 283 -15.83 -27.87 -0.06
CA ILE A 283 -16.62 -27.88 1.19
C ILE A 283 -17.54 -26.66 1.15
N LYS A 284 -18.77 -26.80 1.64
CA LYS A 284 -19.75 -25.70 1.64
C LYS A 284 -20.07 -25.22 3.04
N ILE A 285 -20.13 -23.91 3.18
CA ILE A 285 -20.74 -23.20 4.32
C ILE A 285 -21.91 -22.39 3.80
N LYS A 286 -23.10 -22.54 4.39
CA LYS A 286 -24.33 -21.83 3.97
C LYS A 286 -24.60 -21.93 2.45
N ASN A 287 -24.41 -23.12 1.86
CA ASN A 287 -24.53 -23.41 0.43
C ASN A 287 -23.53 -22.72 -0.52
N THR A 288 -22.49 -22.09 0.03
CA THR A 288 -21.38 -21.51 -0.73
C THR A 288 -20.07 -22.25 -0.47
N PRO A 289 -19.18 -22.42 -1.46
CA PRO A 289 -17.81 -22.88 -1.24
C PRO A 289 -17.12 -22.15 -0.11
N LEU A 290 -16.43 -22.90 0.73
CA LEU A 290 -15.59 -22.41 1.79
C LEU A 290 -14.36 -21.73 1.17
N GLU A 291 -14.43 -20.41 1.06
CA GLU A 291 -13.30 -19.56 0.75
C GLU A 291 -12.62 -19.17 2.07
N THR A 292 -11.30 -19.31 2.14
CA THR A 292 -10.51 -18.89 3.30
C THR A 292 -9.50 -17.83 2.89
N ARG A 293 -9.25 -16.87 3.79
CA ARG A 293 -8.20 -15.86 3.68
C ARG A 293 -7.10 -16.14 4.67
N VAL A 294 -5.89 -16.24 4.18
CA VAL A 294 -4.66 -16.38 4.98
C VAL A 294 -3.87 -15.08 4.88
N TYR A 295 -3.54 -14.51 6.04
CA TYR A 295 -2.64 -13.36 6.15
C TYR A 295 -1.25 -13.86 6.50
N VAL A 296 -0.25 -13.50 5.68
CA VAL A 296 1.13 -13.90 5.86
C VAL A 296 2.01 -12.66 5.90
N GLN A 297 2.92 -12.57 6.86
CA GLN A 297 3.73 -11.38 7.08
C GLN A 297 5.12 -11.73 7.59
N LYS A 298 6.10 -10.90 7.24
CA LYS A 298 7.42 -10.92 7.87
C LYS A 298 7.29 -10.46 9.32
N ASN A 299 7.80 -11.25 10.25
CA ASN A 299 7.81 -10.92 11.66
C ASN A 299 9.03 -10.09 12.05
N LYS A 300 9.18 -9.82 13.36
CA LYS A 300 10.31 -9.08 13.94
C LYS A 300 11.71 -9.67 13.66
N ASN A 301 11.78 -10.92 13.21
CA ASN A 301 13.02 -11.59 12.86
C ASN A 301 13.23 -11.67 11.33
N GLY A 302 12.35 -11.07 10.52
CA GLY A 302 12.41 -11.15 9.07
C GLY A 302 11.98 -12.50 8.48
N ASN A 303 11.32 -13.35 9.28
CA ASN A 303 10.79 -14.64 8.83
C ASN A 303 9.31 -14.53 8.47
N TRP A 304 8.87 -15.27 7.45
CA TRP A 304 7.45 -15.37 7.12
C TRP A 304 6.69 -16.13 8.21
N GLU A 305 5.54 -15.58 8.63
CA GLU A 305 4.61 -16.25 9.52
C GLU A 305 3.17 -16.02 9.08
N VAL A 306 2.30 -16.99 9.37
CA VAL A 306 0.85 -16.82 9.23
C VAL A 306 0.36 -16.03 10.45
N THR A 307 -0.19 -14.84 10.22
CA THR A 307 -0.70 -13.99 11.30
C THR A 307 -2.15 -14.28 11.63
N GLU A 308 -2.95 -14.67 10.64
CA GLU A 308 -4.39 -14.90 10.81
C GLU A 308 -4.95 -15.75 9.66
N MET A 309 -5.98 -16.55 9.96
CA MET A 309 -6.74 -17.33 8.95
C MET A 309 -8.23 -17.24 9.19
N LEU A 310 -8.95 -16.70 8.20
CA LEU A 310 -10.38 -16.44 8.30
C LEU A 310 -11.15 -17.26 7.28
N ALA A 311 -12.27 -17.85 7.71
CA ALA A 311 -13.27 -18.41 6.80
C ALA A 311 -14.23 -17.30 6.35
N LYS A 312 -14.52 -17.23 5.05
CA LYS A 312 -15.51 -16.31 4.47
C LYS A 312 -16.85 -17.02 4.33
N CYS A 313 -17.92 -16.42 4.83
CA CYS A 313 -19.26 -17.02 4.73
C CYS A 313 -20.12 -16.50 3.58
N GLN A 314 -19.57 -15.69 2.70
CA GLN A 314 -20.20 -15.39 1.41
C GLN A 314 -19.14 -15.46 0.29
N TRP A 315 -19.54 -16.09 -0.80
CA TRP A 315 -18.66 -16.45 -1.90
C TRP A 315 -18.27 -15.27 -2.79
N PHE A 316 -16.97 -15.08 -3.08
CA PHE A 316 -16.45 -14.10 -4.06
C PHE A 316 -16.98 -12.67 -3.88
N TYR A 317 -17.52 -12.36 -2.70
CA TYR A 317 -18.00 -11.04 -2.37
C TYR A 317 -16.85 -10.27 -1.74
N GLU A 318 -16.54 -9.09 -2.29
CA GLU A 318 -15.47 -8.25 -1.77
C GLU A 318 -15.64 -7.87 -0.30
N ASP A 319 -16.89 -7.91 0.17
CA ASP A 319 -17.30 -7.46 1.48
C ASP A 319 -17.83 -8.62 2.37
N SER A 320 -17.57 -9.89 2.03
CA SER A 320 -18.07 -11.04 2.81
C SER A 320 -17.44 -11.18 4.21
N ILE A 321 -16.18 -10.79 4.35
CA ILE A 321 -15.46 -10.65 5.63
C ILE A 321 -15.97 -9.42 6.44
N TYR A 322 -16.81 -8.56 5.85
CA TYR A 322 -17.04 -7.17 6.27
C TYR A 322 -18.44 -6.97 6.88
N GLN A 323 -19.26 -8.03 6.92
CA GLN A 323 -20.67 -8.00 7.34
C GLN A 323 -20.98 -8.95 8.52
N ASP A 324 -20.07 -9.08 9.50
CA ASP A 324 -20.21 -9.98 10.67
C ASP A 324 -20.28 -11.49 10.34
N VAL A 325 -19.82 -11.89 9.16
CA VAL A 325 -19.88 -13.29 8.67
C VAL A 325 -18.50 -13.85 8.30
N SER A 326 -17.46 -13.49 9.03
CA SER A 326 -16.20 -14.25 9.06
C SER A 326 -15.99 -14.87 10.42
N TYR A 327 -15.57 -16.12 10.42
CA TYR A 327 -15.23 -16.88 11.61
C TYR A 327 -13.76 -17.26 11.55
N GLN A 328 -13.19 -17.55 12.72
CA GLN A 328 -11.89 -18.17 12.79
C GLN A 328 -11.94 -19.49 12.02
N LEU A 329 -10.93 -19.73 11.18
CA LEU A 329 -10.96 -20.87 10.25
C LEU A 329 -11.04 -22.20 11.01
N ASP A 330 -10.32 -22.33 12.12
CA ASP A 330 -10.30 -23.51 12.97
C ASP A 330 -11.69 -23.86 13.54
N GLU A 331 -12.47 -22.87 13.97
CA GLU A 331 -13.86 -23.05 14.41
C GLU A 331 -14.73 -23.61 13.27
N VAL A 332 -14.58 -23.05 12.06
CA VAL A 332 -15.37 -23.48 10.89
C VAL A 332 -14.97 -24.87 10.42
N LEU A 333 -13.67 -25.16 10.35
CA LEU A 333 -13.17 -26.48 9.96
C LEU A 333 -13.58 -27.54 10.98
N SER A 334 -13.56 -27.22 12.26
CA SER A 334 -14.01 -28.14 13.33
C SER A 334 -15.50 -28.45 13.24
N MET A 335 -16.31 -27.49 12.78
CA MET A 335 -17.74 -27.72 12.54
C MET A 335 -18.00 -28.53 11.26
N LEU A 336 -17.28 -28.27 10.17
CA LEU A 336 -17.58 -28.85 8.85
C LEU A 336 -16.87 -30.18 8.58
N ILE A 337 -15.61 -30.32 9.03
CA ILE A 337 -14.75 -31.48 8.81
C ILE A 337 -13.89 -31.80 10.05
N PRO A 338 -14.50 -32.08 11.23
CA PRO A 338 -13.79 -32.19 12.51
C PRO A 338 -12.58 -33.14 12.48
N GLN A 339 -12.69 -34.27 11.78
CA GLN A 339 -11.64 -35.29 11.70
C GLN A 339 -10.39 -34.83 10.93
N LYS A 340 -10.55 -33.88 9.99
CA LYS A 340 -9.47 -33.36 9.14
C LYS A 340 -9.08 -31.92 9.45
N SER A 341 -9.78 -31.27 10.39
CA SER A 341 -9.66 -29.84 10.67
C SER A 341 -8.21 -29.40 10.86
N LYS A 342 -7.46 -30.08 11.74
CA LYS A 342 -6.07 -29.74 12.05
C LYS A 342 -5.11 -29.98 10.89
N GLU A 343 -5.31 -31.07 10.16
CA GLU A 343 -4.50 -31.42 9.00
C GLU A 343 -4.66 -30.36 7.89
N VAL A 344 -5.91 -30.03 7.54
CA VAL A 344 -6.23 -29.02 6.53
C VAL A 344 -5.70 -27.64 6.94
N GLU A 345 -5.86 -27.26 8.20
CA GLU A 345 -5.32 -26.03 8.74
C GLU A 345 -3.78 -25.96 8.61
N ASN A 346 -3.08 -27.04 8.95
CA ASN A 346 -1.62 -27.09 8.87
C ASN A 346 -1.12 -27.07 7.42
N ASN A 347 -1.73 -27.86 6.53
CA ASN A 347 -1.40 -27.87 5.11
C ASN A 347 -1.63 -26.49 4.49
N LEU A 348 -2.71 -25.80 4.87
CA LEU A 348 -3.00 -24.45 4.39
C LEU A 348 -1.94 -23.43 4.85
N LYS A 349 -1.47 -23.53 6.11
CA LYS A 349 -0.37 -22.69 6.61
C LYS A 349 0.90 -22.93 5.82
N GLU A 350 1.26 -24.19 5.59
CA GLU A 350 2.44 -24.58 4.83
C GLU A 350 2.37 -24.08 3.38
N ASP A 351 1.26 -24.33 2.69
CA ASP A 351 1.01 -23.83 1.33
C ASP A 351 1.18 -22.31 1.26
N ALA A 352 0.58 -21.57 2.19
CA ALA A 352 0.66 -20.12 2.23
C ALA A 352 2.09 -19.60 2.48
N LEU A 353 2.83 -20.22 3.40
CA LEU A 353 4.22 -19.85 3.70
C LEU A 353 5.16 -20.15 2.53
N ASN A 354 4.99 -21.31 1.88
CA ASN A 354 5.80 -21.71 0.74
C ASN A 354 5.57 -20.80 -0.47
N ILE A 355 4.29 -20.50 -0.79
CA ILE A 355 3.93 -19.55 -1.86
C ILE A 355 4.53 -18.16 -1.58
N SER A 356 4.40 -17.67 -0.34
CA SER A 356 4.89 -16.35 0.05
C SER A 356 6.42 -16.25 -0.06
N SER A 357 7.11 -17.28 0.42
CA SER A 357 8.58 -17.35 0.38
C SER A 357 9.12 -17.42 -1.05
N TYR A 358 8.45 -18.16 -1.93
CA TYR A 358 8.87 -18.20 -3.34
C TYR A 358 8.55 -16.91 -4.08
N LEU A 359 7.37 -16.33 -3.88
CA LEU A 359 7.02 -15.09 -4.54
C LEU A 359 7.92 -13.93 -4.12
N GLU A 360 8.49 -13.95 -2.91
CA GLU A 360 9.49 -12.99 -2.47
C GLU A 360 10.68 -12.88 -3.44
N PHE A 361 11.09 -13.99 -4.07
CA PHE A 361 12.18 -14.00 -5.05
C PHE A 361 11.85 -13.16 -6.31
N TYR A 362 10.58 -13.14 -6.73
CA TYR A 362 10.14 -12.41 -7.93
C TYR A 362 9.54 -11.04 -7.62
N LEU A 363 9.01 -10.87 -6.40
CA LEU A 363 8.33 -9.68 -5.93
C LEU A 363 9.22 -8.98 -4.89
N ASN A 364 10.19 -8.21 -5.39
CA ASN A 364 11.14 -7.50 -4.52
C ASN A 364 10.43 -6.68 -3.44
N ASN A 365 10.94 -6.79 -2.21
CA ASN A 365 10.51 -6.05 -1.03
C ASN A 365 9.05 -6.30 -0.63
N ILE A 366 8.52 -7.51 -0.85
CA ILE A 366 7.27 -7.92 -0.23
C ILE A 366 7.52 -8.34 1.23
N GLY A 367 6.76 -7.78 2.15
CA GLY A 367 6.82 -8.08 3.59
C GLY A 367 5.47 -8.47 4.19
N SER A 368 4.38 -8.40 3.43
CA SER A 368 3.06 -8.95 3.77
C SER A 368 2.31 -9.33 2.52
N CYS A 369 1.48 -10.36 2.62
CA CYS A 369 0.57 -10.75 1.57
C CYS A 369 -0.69 -11.40 2.13
N ILE A 370 -1.69 -11.45 1.26
CA ILE A 370 -2.99 -12.04 1.52
C ILE A 370 -3.23 -13.07 0.44
N LEU A 371 -3.51 -14.30 0.87
CA LEU A 371 -3.82 -15.40 -0.02
C LEU A 371 -5.25 -15.83 0.25
N ASP A 372 -6.02 -16.07 -0.81
CA ASP A 372 -7.31 -16.73 -0.66
C ASP A 372 -7.30 -18.10 -1.32
N PHE A 373 -7.87 -19.06 -0.61
CA PHE A 373 -7.96 -20.45 -1.04
C PHE A 373 -9.41 -20.93 -1.04
N ILE A 374 -9.68 -21.94 -1.86
CA ILE A 374 -10.86 -22.79 -1.76
C ILE A 374 -10.42 -24.14 -1.21
N ILE A 375 -11.15 -24.66 -0.22
CA ILE A 375 -10.89 -25.97 0.39
C ILE A 375 -11.83 -27.00 -0.24
N THR A 376 -11.27 -28.10 -0.76
CA THR A 376 -12.06 -29.18 -1.36
C THR A 376 -12.66 -30.13 -0.32
N GLU A 377 -13.67 -30.89 -0.72
CA GLU A 377 -14.27 -31.95 0.13
C GLU A 377 -13.23 -32.97 0.61
N GLU A 378 -12.15 -33.18 -0.16
CA GLU A 378 -11.05 -34.06 0.20
C GLU A 378 -10.08 -33.42 1.24
N GLY A 379 -10.10 -32.10 1.40
CA GLY A 379 -9.21 -31.34 2.27
C GLY A 379 -8.04 -30.65 1.55
N HIS A 380 -8.05 -30.59 0.21
CA HIS A 380 -6.99 -29.91 -0.54
C HIS A 380 -7.23 -28.40 -0.61
N ASN A 381 -6.16 -27.62 -0.52
CA ASN A 381 -6.20 -26.16 -0.64
C ASN A 381 -5.88 -25.76 -2.08
N HIS A 382 -6.71 -24.91 -2.68
CA HIS A 382 -6.45 -24.36 -3.99
C HIS A 382 -6.44 -22.84 -3.97
N LEU A 383 -5.31 -22.26 -4.35
CA LEU A 383 -5.13 -20.80 -4.41
C LEU A 383 -6.02 -20.21 -5.51
N ILE A 384 -6.76 -19.16 -5.16
CA ILE A 384 -7.62 -18.41 -6.08
C ILE A 384 -7.32 -16.92 -6.11
N TYR A 385 -6.49 -16.41 -5.19
CA TYR A 385 -6.04 -15.03 -5.21
C TYR A 385 -4.76 -14.81 -4.40
N PHE A 386 -3.95 -13.87 -4.87
CA PHE A 386 -2.81 -13.31 -4.15
C PHE A 386 -2.85 -11.77 -4.16
N GLY A 387 -2.64 -11.16 -2.99
CA GLY A 387 -2.56 -9.71 -2.78
C GLY A 387 -1.43 -9.31 -1.84
N GLY A 388 -1.12 -8.02 -1.78
CA GLY A 388 -0.17 -7.47 -0.79
C GLY A 388 -0.87 -7.15 0.53
N TRP A 389 -0.62 -5.96 1.06
CA TRP A 389 -1.23 -5.43 2.29
C TRP A 389 -2.77 -5.34 2.21
N GLU A 390 -3.52 -5.40 3.31
CA GLU A 390 -5.00 -5.22 3.33
C GLU A 390 -5.39 -3.75 3.59
N ASP A 391 -6.03 -3.05 2.64
CA ASP A 391 -6.31 -1.59 2.76
C ASP A 391 -7.53 -1.26 3.61
N LYS A 392 -8.39 -2.25 3.87
CA LYS A 392 -9.78 -1.90 4.16
C LYS A 392 -10.00 -1.67 5.67
N ASP A 393 -10.67 -0.56 5.97
CA ASP A 393 -11.05 -0.07 7.31
C ASP A 393 -11.84 -1.08 8.17
N PHE A 394 -12.40 -2.13 7.57
CA PHE A 394 -13.14 -3.18 8.29
C PHE A 394 -12.32 -3.94 9.32
N MET A 395 -11.00 -4.00 9.14
CA MET A 395 -10.10 -4.66 10.09
C MET A 395 -10.26 -4.02 11.47
N LEU A 396 -10.47 -2.71 11.51
CA LEU A 396 -10.67 -1.96 12.75
C LEU A 396 -12.10 -2.05 13.31
N LYS A 397 -13.00 -2.77 12.61
CA LYS A 397 -14.39 -3.08 13.04
C LYS A 397 -14.51 -4.47 13.68
N LEU A 398 -13.52 -5.37 13.49
CA LEU A 398 -13.49 -6.72 14.07
C LEU A 398 -12.97 -6.75 15.52
N GLU A 399 -13.27 -5.72 16.33
CA GLU A 399 -12.61 -5.40 17.62
C GLU A 399 -12.47 -6.57 18.62
N ASN A 400 -13.29 -7.62 18.52
CA ASN A 400 -13.32 -8.75 19.46
C ASN A 400 -12.90 -10.11 18.86
N LYS A 401 -12.42 -10.18 17.61
CA LYS A 401 -12.25 -11.46 16.90
C LYS A 401 -10.90 -11.68 16.21
N SER A 402 -9.94 -10.75 16.26
CA SER A 402 -8.81 -10.78 15.32
C SER A 402 -7.48 -10.26 15.84
N SER A 403 -6.40 -10.84 15.31
CA SER A 403 -5.00 -10.54 15.61
C SER A 403 -4.48 -9.22 14.97
N TRP A 404 -5.31 -8.19 14.77
CA TRP A 404 -4.92 -7.02 13.95
C TRP A 404 -3.87 -6.11 14.57
N GLY A 405 -3.89 -5.96 15.90
CA GLY A 405 -2.81 -5.25 16.59
C GLY A 405 -1.45 -5.85 16.22
N ARG A 406 -1.37 -7.19 16.15
CA ARG A 406 -0.19 -7.91 15.68
C ARG A 406 0.12 -7.65 14.21
N TYR A 407 -0.87 -7.61 13.32
CA TYR A 407 -0.65 -7.33 11.88
C TYR A 407 -0.05 -5.93 11.62
N PHE A 408 -0.53 -4.90 12.31
CA PHE A 408 0.07 -3.56 12.24
C PHE A 408 1.42 -3.51 12.95
N LYS A 409 1.56 -4.18 14.11
CA LYS A 409 2.83 -4.23 14.84
C LYS A 409 3.93 -4.89 14.03
N ASN A 410 3.66 -6.06 13.45
CA ASN A 410 4.60 -6.81 12.62
C ASN A 410 5.13 -5.98 11.44
N ALA A 411 4.31 -5.08 10.86
CA ALA A 411 4.76 -4.19 9.79
C ALA A 411 5.90 -3.27 10.26
N ILE A 412 5.78 -2.71 11.47
CA ILE A 412 6.80 -1.83 12.05
C ILE A 412 7.97 -2.65 12.60
N ASP A 413 7.69 -3.77 13.29
CA ASP A 413 8.72 -4.71 13.76
C ASP A 413 9.63 -5.16 12.61
N TYR A 414 9.07 -5.43 11.42
CA TYR A 414 9.87 -5.78 10.25
C TYR A 414 10.72 -4.60 9.74
N LEU A 415 10.22 -3.36 9.77
CA LEU A 415 11.07 -2.21 9.44
C LEU A 415 12.20 -2.05 10.46
N ILE A 416 11.95 -2.30 11.74
CA ILE A 416 12.97 -2.26 12.81
C ILE A 416 14.01 -3.36 12.57
N HIS A 417 13.58 -4.57 12.20
CA HIS A 417 14.48 -5.65 11.80
C HIS A 417 15.41 -5.20 10.67
N LEU A 418 14.86 -4.65 9.58
CA LEU A 418 15.64 -4.18 8.43
C LEU A 418 16.59 -3.03 8.80
N ARG A 419 16.19 -2.14 9.70
CA ARG A 419 17.06 -1.08 10.23
C ARG A 419 18.27 -1.69 10.93
N ASN A 420 18.04 -2.62 11.84
CA ASN A 420 19.10 -3.26 12.63
C ASN A 420 20.02 -4.09 11.75
N SER A 421 19.50 -4.77 10.72
CA SER A 421 20.31 -5.51 9.76
C SER A 421 21.20 -4.60 8.92
N LYS A 422 20.72 -3.42 8.49
CA LYS A 422 21.55 -2.47 7.71
C LYS A 422 22.71 -1.90 8.52
N VAL A 423 22.50 -1.61 9.81
CA VAL A 423 23.55 -1.10 10.70
C VAL A 423 24.73 -2.09 10.81
N ILE A 424 24.46 -3.40 10.68
CA ILE A 424 25.51 -4.43 10.71
C ILE A 424 26.36 -4.40 9.43
N TYR A 425 25.77 -4.16 8.26
CA TYR A 425 26.50 -4.17 6.98
C TYR A 425 27.27 -2.87 6.68
N ASP A 426 26.87 -1.73 7.25
CA ASP A 426 27.60 -0.45 7.08
C ASP A 426 28.73 -0.27 8.12
N GLY A 427 28.95 -1.26 8.99
CA GLY A 427 29.95 -1.25 10.08
C GLY A 427 31.15 -2.19 9.87
N GLU A 428 31.24 -2.88 8.74
CA GLU A 428 32.43 -3.60 8.22
C GLU A 428 33.03 -2.81 7.05
#